data_AF-A0A1Q7Y5Y0-F1
#
_entry.id   AF-A0A1Q7Y5Y0-F1
#
_cell.length_a   1.000
_cell.length_b   1.000
_cell.length_c   1.000
_cell.angle_alpha   90.00
_cell.angle_beta   90.00
_cell.angle_gamma   90.00
#
_symmetry.space_group_name_H-M   'P 1'
#
loop_
_entity.id
_entity.type
_entity.pdbx_description
1 polymer ?
#
loop_
_entity_poly.entity_id
_entity_poly.type
_entity_poly.pdbx_seq_one_letter_code
_entity_poly.pdbx_strand_id
1 'polypeptide(L)' 'MWNLAARRTVTARIKLYRAVLKESDPQKRLAQLEETERVMKQALRRAVEEGDSDQRRSISDALHLGDNSAGRLGGNG' A
#
# COMPACT_ATOMS: atom_id res chain seq x y z
N MET A 1 13.17 5.34 -14.30
CA MET A 1 13.23 6.65 -13.61
C MET A 1 11.80 7.03 -13.32
N TRP A 2 11.43 7.09 -12.05
CA TRP A 2 10.02 7.15 -11.66
C TRP A 2 9.32 8.37 -12.26
N ASN A 3 8.11 8.20 -12.76
CA ASN A 3 7.22 9.34 -13.00
C ASN A 3 6.95 10.03 -11.64
N LEU A 4 7.08 11.37 -11.60
CA LEU A 4 6.83 12.19 -10.41
C LEU A 4 5.45 11.92 -9.80
N ALA A 5 4.45 11.61 -10.64
CA ALA A 5 3.11 11.22 -10.21
C ALA A 5 3.12 9.89 -9.42
N ALA A 6 3.87 8.88 -9.88
CA ALA A 6 3.98 7.59 -9.22
C ALA A 6 4.68 7.71 -7.85
N ARG A 7 5.77 8.49 -7.77
CA ARG A 7 6.48 8.77 -6.50
C ARG A 7 5.59 9.46 -5.47
N ARG A 8 4.83 10.47 -5.91
CA ARG A 8 3.91 11.20 -5.04
C ARG A 8 2.78 10.29 -4.55
N THR A 9 2.21 9.47 -5.43
CA THR A 9 1.13 8.54 -5.07
C THR A 9 1.57 7.51 -4.05
N VAL A 10 2.72 6.85 -4.26
CA VAL A 10 3.24 5.84 -3.33
C VAL A 10 3.58 6.48 -1.97
N THR A 11 4.25 7.64 -1.98
CA THR A 11 4.63 8.34 -0.74
C THR A 11 3.41 8.84 0.03
N ALA A 12 2.40 9.37 -0.67
CA ALA A 12 1.14 9.80 -0.06
C ALA A 12 0.38 8.62 0.55
N ARG A 13 0.35 7.46 -0.13
CA ARG A 13 -0.29 6.24 0.38
C ARG A 13 0.42 5.66 1.60
N ILE A 14 1.76 5.67 1.66
CA ILE A 14 2.50 5.25 2.86
C ILE A 14 2.16 6.15 4.06
N LYS A 15 2.03 7.47 3.84
CA LYS A 15 1.58 8.40 4.90
C LYS A 15 0.15 8.12 5.36
N LEU A 16 -0.74 7.84 4.41
CA LEU A 16 -2.14 7.49 4.68
C LEU A 16 -2.23 6.17 5.44
N TYR A 17 -1.42 5.18 5.08
CA TYR A 17 -1.30 3.90 5.79
C TYR A 17 -0.92 4.08 7.26
N ARG A 18 0.07 4.94 7.53
CA ARG A 18 0.46 5.29 8.91
C ARG A 18 -0.65 6.03 9.67
N ALA A 19 -1.49 6.80 8.98
CA ALA A 19 -2.64 7.47 9.60
C ALA A 19 -3.78 6.48 9.88
N VAL A 20 -4.04 5.54 8.96
CA VAL A 20 -4.99 4.42 9.14
C VAL A 20 -4.60 3.55 10.33
N LEU A 21 -3.32 3.31 10.55
CA LEU A 21 -2.84 2.63 11.76
C LEU A 21 -3.15 3.39 13.07
N LYS A 22 -3.55 4.66 13.00
CA LYS A 22 -4.02 5.46 14.15
C LYS A 22 -5.54 5.68 14.20
N GLU A 23 -6.28 5.36 13.15
CA GLU A 23 -7.73 5.64 12.98
C GLU A 23 -8.61 4.75 13.88
N SER A 24 -9.11 5.24 15.01
CA SER A 24 -9.84 4.41 16.00
C SER A 24 -10.99 3.55 15.46
N ASP A 25 -11.61 3.94 14.34
CA ASP A 25 -12.73 3.22 13.73
C ASP A 25 -12.25 2.05 12.84
N PRO A 26 -12.52 0.78 13.22
CA PRO A 26 -12.03 -0.39 12.51
C PRO A 26 -12.64 -0.57 11.11
N GLN A 27 -13.87 -0.09 10.87
CA GLN A 27 -14.51 -0.15 9.55
C GLN A 27 -13.89 0.86 8.59
N LYS A 28 -13.63 2.08 9.05
CA LYS A 28 -12.87 3.08 8.28
C LYS A 28 -11.44 2.62 8.03
N ARG A 29 -10.79 1.97 9.01
CA ARG A 29 -9.45 1.41 8.81
C ARG A 29 -9.44 0.41 7.66
N LEU A 30 -10.35 -0.57 7.68
CA LEU A 30 -10.43 -1.63 6.67
C LEU A 30 -10.69 -1.06 5.27
N ALA A 31 -11.68 -0.18 5.12
CA ALA A 31 -11.99 0.42 3.83
C ALA A 31 -10.81 1.22 3.25
N GLN A 32 -10.08 1.96 4.09
CA GLN A 32 -8.89 2.70 3.64
C GLN A 32 -7.69 1.78 3.36
N LEU A 33 -7.56 0.65 4.08
CA LEU A 33 -6.54 -0.36 3.82
C LEU A 33 -6.77 -1.02 2.46
N GLU A 34 -7.99 -1.47 2.18
CA GLU A 34 -8.37 -2.13 0.93
C GLU A 34 -8.17 -1.21 -0.29
N GLU A 35 -8.59 0.06 -0.16
CA GLU A 35 -8.39 1.06 -1.20
C GLU A 35 -6.89 1.32 -1.45
N THR A 36 -6.11 1.38 -0.37
CA THR A 36 -4.66 1.57 -0.44
C THR A 36 -3.98 0.36 -1.11
N GLU A 37 -4.40 -0.85 -0.77
CA GLU A 37 -3.90 -2.09 -1.34
C GLU A 37 -4.23 -2.20 -2.84
N ARG A 38 -5.46 -1.85 -3.25
CA ARG A 38 -5.87 -1.82 -4.67
C ARG A 38 -5.01 -0.88 -5.49
N VAL A 39 -4.77 0.34 -4.99
CA VAL A 39 -3.93 1.34 -5.66
C VAL A 39 -2.48 0.88 -5.74
N MET A 40 -1.93 0.30 -4.66
CA MET A 40 -0.57 -0.24 -4.67
C MET A 40 -0.42 -1.43 -5.64
N LYS A 41 -1.40 -2.33 -5.73
CA LYS A 41 -1.41 -3.42 -6.72
C LYS A 41 -1.48 -2.90 -8.17
N GLN A 42 -2.25 -1.84 -8.44
CA GLN A 42 -2.25 -1.19 -9.76
C GLN A 42 -0.91 -0.54 -10.08
N ALA A 43 -0.30 0.17 -9.12
CA ALA A 43 1.01 0.78 -9.29
C ALA A 43 2.10 -0.29 -9.52
N LEU A 44 2.00 -1.44 -8.86
CA LEU A 44 2.89 -2.59 -9.06
C LEU A 44 2.76 -3.16 -10.48
N ARG A 45 1.53 -3.34 -10.97
CA ARG A 45 1.30 -3.80 -12.36
C ARG A 45 1.92 -2.86 -13.38
N ARG A 46 1.73 -1.54 -13.22
CA ARG A 46 2.37 -0.55 -14.10
C ARG A 46 3.90 -0.58 -14.00
N ALA A 47 4.46 -0.76 -12.80
CA ALA A 47 5.90 -0.90 -12.61
C ALA A 47 6.47 -2.16 -13.30
N VAL A 48 5.68 -3.25 -13.35
CA VAL A 48 6.04 -4.46 -14.10
C VAL A 48 6.00 -4.21 -15.60
N GLU A 49 4.96 -3.55 -16.10
CA GLU A 49 4.82 -3.20 -17.53
C GLU A 49 5.94 -2.25 -18.00
N GLU A 50 6.33 -1.28 -17.18
CA GLU A 50 7.42 -0.34 -17.47
C GLU A 50 8.82 -0.94 -17.27
N GLY A 51 8.92 -2.17 -16.75
CA GLY A 51 10.21 -2.82 -16.45
C GLY A 51 11.00 -2.16 -15.31
N ASP A 52 10.39 -1.26 -14.53
CA ASP A 52 11.04 -0.50 -13.46
C ASP A 52 11.16 -1.37 -12.20
N SER A 53 12.30 -2.06 -12.11
CA SER A 53 12.58 -3.03 -11.05
C SER A 53 12.71 -2.39 -9.66
N ASP A 54 13.19 -1.15 -9.58
CA ASP A 54 13.25 -0.39 -8.32
C ASP A 54 11.85 -0.01 -7.83
N GLN A 55 10.98 0.41 -8.75
CA GLN A 55 9.58 0.73 -8.44
C GLN A 55 8.81 -0.52 -8.01
N ARG A 56 9.02 -1.66 -8.68
CA ARG A 56 8.44 -2.95 -8.25
C ARG A 56 8.86 -3.32 -6.84
N ARG A 57 10.16 -3.21 -6.53
CA ARG A 57 10.71 -3.56 -5.22
C ARG A 57 10.10 -2.69 -4.13
N SER A 58 10.08 -1.37 -4.34
CA SER A 58 9.54 -0.42 -3.36
C SER A 58 8.05 -0.61 -3.09
N ILE A 59 7.24 -0.90 -4.13
CA ILE A 59 5.81 -1.16 -3.96
C ILE A 59 5.57 -2.53 -3.30
N SER A 60 6.35 -3.55 -3.66
CA SER A 60 6.29 -4.86 -3.03
C SER A 60 6.61 -4.80 -1.54
N ASP A 61 7.66 -4.08 -1.14
CA ASP A 61 8.05 -3.91 0.26
C ASP A 61 6.96 -3.18 1.07
N ALA A 62 6.31 -2.18 0.47
CA ALA A 62 5.20 -1.47 1.09
C ALA A 62 3.93 -2.33 1.25
N LEU A 63 3.63 -3.19 0.28
CA LEU A 63 2.53 -4.17 0.38
C LEU A 63 2.82 -5.23 1.46
N HIS A 64 4.05 -5.73 1.52
CA HIS A 64 4.45 -6.74 2.50
C HIS A 64 4.42 -6.23 3.95
N LEU A 65 4.72 -4.93 4.13
CA LEU A 65 4.52 -4.26 5.42
C LEU A 65 3.03 -4.21 5.79
N GLY A 66 2.16 -4.08 4.80
CA GLY A 66 0.72 -3.99 4.99
C GLY A 66 0.03 -5.32 5.32
N ASP A 67 0.43 -6.41 4.65
CA ASP A 67 -0.07 -7.77 4.91
C ASP A 67 0.27 -8.24 6.33
N ASN A 68 1.46 -7.89 6.85
CA ASN A 68 1.84 -8.19 8.23
C ASN A 68 0.96 -7.48 9.27
N SER A 69 0.42 -6.30 8.96
CA SER A 69 -0.54 -5.60 9.83
C SER A 69 -1.98 -6.10 9.68
N ALA A 70 -2.39 -6.54 8.49
CA ALA A 70 -3.72 -7.13 8.27
C ALA A 70 -3.82 -8.55 8.86
N GLY A 71 -2.78 -9.37 8.74
CA GLY A 71 -2.72 -10.72 9.32
C GLY A 71 -2.83 -10.74 10.85
N ARG A 72 -2.43 -9.66 11.54
CA ARG A 72 -2.59 -9.51 12.99
C ARG A 72 -4.01 -9.12 13.44
N LEU A 73 -4.87 -8.70 12.51
CA LEU A 73 -6.27 -8.31 12.81
C LEU A 73 -7.28 -9.40 12.43
N GLY A 74 -6.83 -10.50 11.80
CA GLY A 74 -7.68 -11.63 11.38
C GLY A 74 -7.59 -12.89 12.26
N GLY A 75 -6.85 -12.87 13.36
CA GLY A 75 -6.69 -14.01 14.27
C GLY A 75 -7.67 -13.99 15.44
N ASN A 76 -8.94 -14.32 15.19
CA ASN A 76 -9.86 -14.81 16.22
C ASN A 76 -10.73 -15.90 15.58
N GLY A 77 -10.54 -17.14 16.03
CA GLY A 77 -11.27 -18.33 15.59
C GLY A 77 -10.37 -19.55 15.55
#